data_AF-C9J3U7-F1
#
_entry.id   AF-C9J3U7-F1
#
_cell.length_a   1.000
_cell.length_b   1.000
_cell.length_c   1.000
_cell.angle_alpha   90.00
_cell.angle_beta   90.00
_cell.angle_gamma   90.00
#
_symmetry.space_group_name_H-M   'P 1'
#
loop_
_entity.id
_entity.type
_entity.pdbx_description
1 polymer ?
#
loop_
_entity_poly.entity_id
_entity_poly.type
_entity_poly.pdbx_seq_one_letter_code
_entity_poly.pdbx_strand_id
1 'polypeptide(L)' 'MDFLRNLFSQTLSLGSQKERLLDELTLEGVARYMQSERCRRVICLVGAGISTSAGIPDFRSPSTGLYDNLEKYHLPYP' A
#
# COMPACT_ATOMS: atom_id res chain seq x y z
N MET A 1 6.32 -20.73 25.58
CA MET A 1 4.91 -21.07 25.27
C MET A 1 4.40 -20.33 24.03
N ASP A 2 4.95 -19.16 23.70
CA ASP A 2 4.45 -18.33 22.60
C ASP A 2 4.82 -18.85 21.21
N PHE A 3 5.94 -19.58 21.09
CA PHE A 3 6.33 -20.23 19.84
C PHE A 3 5.31 -21.25 19.34
N LEU A 4 4.84 -22.15 20.21
CA LEU A 4 3.82 -23.15 19.85
C LEU A 4 2.48 -22.47 19.54
N ARG A 5 2.09 -21.43 20.30
CA ARG A 5 0.87 -20.66 20.04
C ARG A 5 0.89 -19.98 18.68
N ASN A 6 2.02 -19.36 18.31
CA ASN A 6 2.17 -18.69 17.01
C ASN A 6 2.18 -19.69 15.86
N LEU A 7 2.84 -20.85 16.03
CA LEU A 7 2.85 -21.92 15.03
C LEU A 7 1.43 -22.46 14.80
N PHE A 8 0.70 -22.78 15.86
CA PHE A 8 -0.68 -23.28 15.75
C PHE A 8 -1.67 -22.22 15.21
N SER A 9 -1.53 -20.95 15.58
CA SER A 9 -2.38 -19.87 15.04
C SER A 9 -2.17 -19.67 13.53
N GLN A 10 -0.91 -19.73 13.06
CA GLN A 10 -0.59 -19.63 11.63
C GLN A 10 -1.08 -20.84 10.84
N THR A 11 -0.86 -22.06 11.33
CA THR A 11 -1.26 -23.29 10.62
C THR A 11 -2.77 -23.50 10.60
N LEU A 12 -3.47 -23.13 11.67
CA LEU A 12 -4.91 -23.37 11.79
C LEU A 12 -5.77 -22.17 11.36
N SER A 13 -5.15 -21.07 10.91
CA SER A 13 -5.84 -19.79 10.65
C SER A 13 -6.75 -19.36 11.81
N LEU A 14 -6.41 -19.76 13.04
CA LEU A 14 -7.15 -19.40 14.24
C LEU A 14 -6.80 -17.96 14.61
N GLY A 15 -7.67 -17.05 14.17
CA GLY A 15 -7.78 -15.67 14.65
C GLY A 15 -6.52 -14.83 14.50
N SER A 16 -6.47 -13.97 13.49
CA SER A 16 -5.43 -12.95 13.39
C SER A 16 -5.47 -12.04 14.61
N GLN A 17 -4.59 -12.26 15.59
CA GLN A 17 -4.40 -11.29 16.67
C GLN A 17 -3.85 -10.02 16.02
N LYS A 18 -4.65 -8.94 16.04
CA LYS A 18 -4.22 -7.63 15.53
C LYS A 18 -3.24 -7.01 16.54
N GLU A 19 -1.98 -7.41 16.48
CA GLU A 19 -0.90 -6.76 17.24
C GLU A 19 -0.61 -5.39 16.63
N ARG A 20 -0.50 -4.36 17.47
CA ARG A 20 -0.02 -3.04 17.06
C ARG A 20 1.52 -3.07 17.02
N LEU A 21 2.09 -3.07 15.83
CA LEU A 21 3.55 -3.08 15.61
C LEU A 21 4.17 -1.68 15.63
N LEU A 22 3.42 -0.67 15.18
CA LEU A 22 3.85 0.72 15.16
C LEU A 22 3.58 1.37 16.53
N ASP A 23 4.58 2.04 17.07
CA ASP A 23 4.45 2.80 18.31
C ASP A 23 3.47 3.98 18.15
N GLU A 24 3.47 4.65 17.00
CA GLU A 24 2.52 5.69 16.59
C GLU A 24 2.18 5.59 15.10
N LEU A 25 1.00 6.09 14.71
CA LEU A 25 0.51 6.06 13.32
C LEU A 25 0.99 7.31 12.56
N THR A 26 2.29 7.51 12.52
CA THR A 26 2.96 8.61 11.83
C THR A 26 4.04 8.09 10.89
N LEU A 27 4.59 8.96 10.05
CA LEU A 27 5.71 8.59 9.19
C LEU A 27 6.96 8.26 10.02
N GLU A 28 7.16 8.96 11.14
CA GLU A 28 8.25 8.73 12.08
C GLU A 28 8.13 7.35 12.76
N GLY A 29 6.91 6.95 13.15
CA GLY A 29 6.65 5.61 13.68
C GLY A 29 6.92 4.50 12.65
N VAL A 30 6.55 4.72 11.39
CA VAL A 30 6.89 3.81 10.29
C VAL A 30 8.41 3.74 10.09
N ALA A 31 9.12 4.87 10.12
CA ALA A 31 10.57 4.93 9.95
C ALA A 31 11.31 4.16 11.07
N ARG A 32 10.90 4.34 12.33
CA ARG A 32 11.45 3.57 13.47
C ARG A 32 11.18 2.07 13.31
N TYR A 33 9.98 1.70 12.87
CA TYR A 33 9.67 0.29 12.60
C TYR A 33 10.52 -0.29 11.47
N MET A 34 10.73 0.45 10.38
CA MET A 34 11.59 0.04 9.26
C MET A 34 13.05 -0.15 9.66
N GLN A 35 13.55 0.61 10.64
CA GLN A 35 14.91 0.47 11.17
C GLN A 35 15.06 -0.67 12.19
N SER A 36 13.96 -1.26 12.66
CA SER A 36 13.97 -2.34 13.64
C SER A 36 14.30 -3.70 13.00
N GLU A 37 14.82 -4.64 13.80
CA GLU A 37 15.09 -6.00 13.33
C GLU A 37 13.83 -6.80 12.92
N ARG A 38 12.63 -6.31 13.27
CA ARG A 38 11.35 -6.96 12.92
C ARG A 38 10.98 -6.71 11.44
N CYS A 39 11.33 -5.56 10.88
CA CYS A 39 10.99 -5.19 9.50
C CYS A 39 12.07 -5.64 8.52
N ARG A 40 11.96 -6.88 8.00
CA ARG A 40 12.98 -7.47 7.09
C ARG A 40 12.55 -7.58 5.64
N ARG A 41 11.26 -7.42 5.36
CA ARG A 41 10.66 -7.67 4.04
C ARG A 41 9.65 -6.57 3.77
N VAL A 42 9.90 -5.79 2.72
CA VAL A 42 9.06 -4.67 2.30
C VAL A 42 8.50 -4.99 0.93
N ILE A 43 7.19 -4.80 0.77
CA ILE A 43 6.49 -4.92 -0.52
C ILE A 43 5.99 -3.53 -0.86
N CYS A 44 6.39 -3.02 -2.03
CA CYS A 44 5.90 -1.75 -2.56
C CYS A 44 4.77 -2.05 -3.56
N LEU A 45 3.59 -1.51 -3.31
CA LEU A 45 2.49 -1.51 -4.26
C LEU A 45 2.39 -0.10 -4.84
N VAL A 46 2.57 0.03 -6.15
CA VAL A 46 2.60 1.32 -6.83
C VAL A 46 1.57 1.37 -7.95
N GLY A 47 1.10 2.58 -8.26
CA GLY A 47 0.20 2.85 -9.38
C GLY A 47 0.70 4.04 -10.20
N ALA A 48 -0.10 4.50 -11.17
CA ALA A 48 0.30 5.56 -12.11
C ALA A 48 0.74 6.87 -11.41
N GLY A 49 0.22 7.15 -10.21
CA GLY A 49 0.54 8.37 -9.46
C GLY A 49 2.04 8.63 -9.28
N ILE A 50 2.87 7.59 -9.11
CA ILE A 50 4.33 7.78 -8.93
C ILE A 50 5.04 8.26 -10.21
N SER A 51 4.41 8.13 -11.38
CA SER A 51 4.96 8.54 -12.68
C SER A 51 4.48 9.92 -13.14
N THR A 52 3.55 10.54 -12.41
CA THR A 52 3.02 11.88 -12.76
C THR A 52 4.09 12.96 -12.76
N SER A 53 5.07 12.89 -11.86
CA SER A 53 6.23 13.79 -11.83
C SER A 53 7.18 13.61 -13.02
N ALA A 54 7.11 12.47 -13.72
CA ALA A 54 7.83 12.22 -14.96
C ALA A 54 7.05 12.67 -16.21
N GLY A 55 5.88 13.31 -16.03
CA GLY A 55 5.04 13.82 -17.13
C GLY A 55 4.08 12.80 -17.73
N ILE A 56 3.96 11.60 -17.15
CA ILE A 56 2.95 10.61 -17.57
C ILE A 56 1.69 10.82 -16.72
N PRO A 57 0.55 11.22 -17.31
CA PRO A 57 -0.67 11.45 -16.54
C PRO A 57 -1.16 10.17 -15.91
N ASP A 58 -1.77 10.28 -14.73
CA ASP A 58 -2.53 9.17 -14.17
C ASP A 58 -3.88 9.02 -14.89
N PHE A 59 -4.71 8.08 -14.44
CA PHE A 59 -6.00 7.85 -15.08
C PHE A 59 -7.13 8.68 -14.47
N ARG A 60 -7.06 8.99 -13.17
CA ARG A 60 -8.24 9.33 -12.35
C ARG A 60 -8.18 10.71 -11.71
N SER A 61 -7.08 11.45 -11.85
CA SER A 61 -7.01 12.81 -11.32
C SER A 61 -7.98 13.72 -12.09
N PRO A 62 -8.80 14.52 -11.40
CA PRO A 62 -9.69 15.45 -12.08
C PRO A 62 -8.91 16.43 -12.96
N SER A 63 -9.45 16.72 -14.14
CA SER A 63 -8.89 17.62 -15.17
C SER A 63 -7.57 17.18 -15.82
N THR A 64 -6.66 16.52 -15.10
CA THR A 64 -5.32 16.14 -15.59
C THR A 64 -5.17 14.65 -15.90
N GLY A 65 -6.08 13.82 -15.38
CA GLY A 65 -6.09 12.38 -15.57
C GLY A 65 -6.64 11.99 -16.93
N LEU A 66 -6.27 10.79 -17.39
CA LEU A 66 -6.61 10.32 -18.72
C LEU A 66 -8.12 10.28 -18.96
N TYR A 67 -8.93 9.78 -18.02
CA TYR A 67 -10.38 9.64 -18.21
C TYR A 67 -11.12 10.97 -18.43
N ASP A 68 -10.56 12.07 -17.92
CA ASP A 68 -11.09 13.42 -18.09
C ASP A 68 -10.62 14.09 -19.39
N ASN A 69 -9.82 13.40 -20.23
CA ASN A 69 -9.17 13.96 -21.42
C ASN A 69 -9.31 13.06 -22.67
N LEU A 70 -10.41 12.28 -22.75
CA LEU A 70 -10.66 11.34 -23.84
C LEU A 70 -11.60 11.87 -24.94
N GLU A 71 -12.10 13.10 -24.82
CA GLU A 71 -13.16 13.66 -25.69
C GLU A 71 -12.79 13.58 -27.17
N LYS A 72 -11.52 13.85 -27.49
CA LYS A 72 -11.01 13.82 -28.88
C LYS A 72 -11.11 12.44 -29.56
N TYR A 73 -11.25 11.37 -28.78
CA TYR A 73 -11.31 10.00 -29.30
C TYR A 73 -12.74 9.51 -29.56
N HIS A 74 -13.77 10.31 -29.23
CA HIS A 74 -15.18 10.01 -29.51
C HIS A 74 -15.64 8.62 -29.02
N LEU A 75 -15.20 8.24 -27.82
CA LEU A 75 -15.60 6.99 -27.18
C LEU A 75 -17.05 7.10 -26.63
N PRO A 76 -17.83 6.01 -26.61
CA PRO A 76 -19.21 6.02 -26.10
C PRO A 76 -19.29 6.31 -24.60
N TYR A 77 -18.23 5.99 -23.87
CA TYR A 77 -17.98 6.32 -22.48
C TYR A 77 -16.45 6.38 -22.29
N PRO A 78 -15.96 7.19 -21.34
CA PRO A 78 -14.55 7.22 -20.98
C PRO A 78 -14.05 5.88 -20.40
#